data_AF-A0A1G3ACI1-F1
#
_entry.id   AF-A0A1G3ACI1-F1
#
_cell.length_a   1.000
_cell.length_b   1.000
_cell.length_c   1.000
_cell.angle_alpha   90.00
_cell.angle_beta   90.00
_cell.angle_gamma   90.00
#
_symmetry.space_group_name_H-M   'P 1'
#
loop_
_entity.id
_entity.type
_entity.pdbx_description
1 polymer ?
#
loop_
_entity_poly.entity_id
_entity_poly.type
_entity_poly.pdbx_seq_one_letter_code
_entity_poly.pdbx_strand_id
1 'polypeptide(L)'
;MVRNDITVDWLVSPRIITVAAPSVAVSVQDLHDTLRTLESVPAALCYPSIVSSGGKEVLGEGVLVGVTTTLLNAKLAFAARGGPAFVQCTVSGGNLVALDEAGNPMSAIQPTSFTQVVLAASSSATLLGGSDPWQTVLEAGLTAGQLMGVVAAVLAGRSTGHPARPRFRNVGDTHDVVVADLDGVGNRSNIEVTP
;
A
#
# COMPACT_ATOMS: atom_id res chain seq x y z
N MET A 1 -8.93 -20.21 14.47
CA MET A 1 -9.07 -21.69 14.45
C MET A 1 -7.87 -22.26 13.71
N VAL A 2 -7.24 -23.33 14.21
CA VAL A 2 -6.06 -23.93 13.54
C VAL A 2 -6.52 -24.78 12.35
N ARG A 3 -5.92 -24.58 11.18
CA ARG A 3 -6.24 -25.34 9.96
C ARG A 3 -5.13 -26.32 9.61
N ASN A 4 -5.49 -27.49 9.09
CA ASN A 4 -4.54 -28.54 8.69
C ASN A 4 -4.15 -28.48 7.21
N ASP A 5 -4.68 -27.52 6.45
CA ASP A 5 -4.44 -27.36 5.01
C ASP A 5 -3.33 -26.34 4.71
N ILE A 6 -2.61 -25.86 5.73
CA ILE A 6 -1.51 -24.92 5.58
C ILE A 6 -0.20 -25.63 5.93
N THR A 7 0.77 -25.54 5.04
CA THR A 7 2.13 -26.04 5.25
C THR A 7 3.16 -24.94 5.06
N VAL A 8 4.31 -25.06 5.71
CA VAL A 8 5.41 -24.10 5.63
C VAL A 8 6.68 -24.82 5.21
N ASP A 9 7.31 -24.31 4.15
CA ASP A 9 8.67 -24.71 3.80
C ASP A 9 9.67 -23.83 4.54
N TRP A 10 10.35 -24.44 5.53
CA TRP A 10 11.32 -23.77 6.40
C TRP A 10 12.73 -23.70 5.81
N LEU A 11 13.00 -24.44 4.72
CA LEU A 11 14.33 -24.55 4.12
C LEU A 11 14.63 -23.43 3.12
N VAL A 12 13.60 -22.73 2.64
CA VAL A 12 13.71 -21.66 1.65
C VAL A 12 13.66 -20.29 2.33
N SER A 13 14.50 -19.37 1.88
CA SER A 13 14.44 -17.94 2.24
C SER A 13 14.13 -17.13 0.96
N PRO A 14 12.99 -16.42 0.87
CA PRO A 14 11.89 -16.30 1.83
C PRO A 14 11.08 -17.60 1.97
N ARG A 15 10.56 -17.86 3.18
CA ARG A 15 9.78 -19.07 3.48
C ARG A 15 8.47 -19.06 2.72
N ILE A 16 8.05 -20.22 2.24
CA ILE A 16 6.82 -20.35 1.44
C ILE A 16 5.76 -21.05 2.29
N ILE A 17 4.71 -20.30 2.62
CA ILE A 17 3.51 -20.79 3.27
C ILE A 17 2.56 -21.24 2.16
N THR A 18 2.32 -22.53 2.04
CA THR A 18 1.45 -23.09 1.00
C THR A 18 0.10 -23.48 1.57
N VAL A 19 -0.98 -22.99 0.95
CA VAL A 19 -2.35 -23.42 1.24
C VAL A 19 -2.73 -24.54 0.26
N ALA A 20 -2.97 -25.74 0.79
CA ALA A 20 -3.29 -26.92 0.01
C ALA A 20 -4.63 -26.81 -0.75
N ALA A 21 -4.74 -27.55 -1.85
CA ALA A 21 -6.04 -27.80 -2.47
C ALA A 21 -6.95 -28.62 -1.53
N PRO A 22 -8.27 -28.39 -1.49
CA PRO A 22 -9.09 -27.54 -2.37
C PRO A 22 -9.39 -26.13 -1.83
N SER A 23 -8.77 -25.71 -0.73
CA SER A 23 -9.11 -24.45 -0.06
C SER A 23 -8.85 -23.21 -0.90
N VAL A 24 -9.85 -22.33 -0.97
CA VAL A 24 -9.81 -21.07 -1.76
C VAL A 24 -10.07 -19.82 -0.92
N ALA A 25 -10.29 -19.98 0.38
CA ALA A 25 -10.51 -18.85 1.28
C ALA A 25 -9.78 -19.10 2.60
N VAL A 26 -9.05 -18.10 3.07
CA VAL A 26 -8.33 -18.12 4.35
C VAL A 26 -8.58 -16.80 5.08
N SER A 27 -8.88 -16.87 6.37
CA SER A 27 -8.94 -15.68 7.22
C SER A 27 -7.56 -15.37 7.78
N VAL A 28 -7.25 -14.09 7.95
CA VAL A 28 -5.98 -13.63 8.52
C VAL A 28 -5.78 -14.15 9.95
N GLN A 29 -6.86 -14.32 10.71
CA GLN A 29 -6.82 -14.88 12.07
C GLN A 29 -6.50 -16.37 12.05
N ASP A 30 -7.15 -17.14 11.17
CA ASP A 30 -6.85 -18.58 11.05
C ASP A 30 -5.43 -18.81 10.54
N LEU A 31 -4.96 -17.94 9.64
CA LEU A 31 -3.58 -17.95 9.18
C LEU A 31 -2.63 -17.69 10.36
N HIS A 32 -2.88 -16.66 11.17
CA HIS A 32 -2.04 -16.36 12.33
C HIS A 32 -2.01 -17.52 13.33
N ASP A 33 -3.17 -18.04 13.74
CA ASP A 33 -3.29 -19.13 14.70
C ASP A 33 -2.56 -20.40 14.19
N THR A 34 -2.70 -20.69 12.90
CA THR A 34 -2.09 -21.87 12.29
C THR A 34 -0.58 -21.73 12.22
N LEU A 35 -0.07 -20.57 11.79
CA LEU A 35 1.38 -20.33 11.75
C LEU A 35 2.01 -20.35 13.14
N ARG A 36 1.35 -19.77 14.16
CA ARG A 36 1.80 -19.86 15.56
C ARG A 36 1.83 -21.30 16.07
N THR A 37 0.86 -22.10 15.68
CA THR A 37 0.84 -23.53 16.03
C THR A 37 1.99 -24.27 15.36
N LEU A 38 2.28 -23.99 14.10
CA LEU A 38 3.40 -24.60 13.37
C LEU A 38 4.77 -24.17 13.93
N GLU A 39 4.92 -22.92 14.39
CA GLU A 39 6.12 -22.44 15.09
C GLU A 39 6.34 -23.16 16.44
N SER A 40 5.27 -23.58 17.11
CA SER A 40 5.37 -24.28 18.41
C SER A 40 5.90 -25.72 18.30
N VAL A 41 6.03 -26.25 17.08
CA VAL A 41 6.55 -27.61 16.84
C VAL A 41 8.04 -27.66 17.17
N PRO A 42 8.55 -28.70 17.86
CA PRO A 42 9.96 -28.76 18.28
C PRO A 42 10.99 -28.57 17.16
N ALA A 43 10.66 -29.01 15.94
CA ALA A 43 11.50 -28.82 14.76
C ALA A 43 11.53 -27.37 14.24
N ALA A 44 10.51 -26.57 14.55
CA ALA A 44 10.37 -25.19 14.12
C ALA A 44 10.95 -24.17 15.12
N LEU A 45 11.12 -24.55 16.39
CA LEU A 45 11.64 -23.69 17.47
C LEU A 45 13.05 -23.14 17.22
N CYS A 46 13.82 -23.75 16.33
CA CYS A 46 15.16 -23.27 15.96
C CYS A 46 15.14 -22.14 14.92
N TYR A 47 13.99 -21.86 14.30
CA TYR A 47 13.85 -20.83 13.28
C TYR A 47 13.27 -19.53 13.88
N PRO A 48 13.66 -18.35 13.36
CA PRO A 48 13.04 -17.10 13.76
C PRO A 48 11.56 -17.06 13.37
N SER A 49 10.77 -16.29 14.12
CA SER A 49 9.33 -16.18 13.92
C SER A 49 8.98 -15.73 12.49
N ILE A 50 7.94 -16.34 11.92
CA ILE A 50 7.41 -16.11 10.57
C ILE A 50 6.19 -15.19 10.56
N VAL A 51 5.56 -14.95 11.71
CA VAL A 51 4.32 -14.19 11.78
C VAL A 51 4.29 -13.27 13.00
N SER A 52 3.89 -12.02 12.76
CA SER A 52 3.52 -11.07 13.79
C SER A 52 2.15 -10.49 13.44
N SER A 53 1.27 -10.27 14.41
CA SER A 53 -0.01 -9.63 14.15
C SER A 53 -0.34 -8.63 15.25
N GLY A 54 -0.93 -7.50 14.86
CA GLY A 54 -1.48 -6.49 15.77
C GLY A 54 -2.93 -6.18 15.41
N GLY A 55 -3.63 -5.49 16.30
CA GLY A 55 -5.03 -5.11 16.11
C GLY A 55 -6.00 -5.81 17.06
N LYS A 56 -7.30 -5.66 16.78
CA LYS A 56 -8.43 -5.96 17.69
C LYS A 56 -8.45 -5.14 18.97
N GLU A 57 -7.71 -4.04 19.07
CA GLU A 57 -7.91 -3.15 20.20
C GLU A 57 -9.32 -2.55 20.15
N VAL A 58 -9.94 -2.40 21.33
CA VAL A 58 -11.23 -1.75 21.47
C VAL A 58 -11.00 -0.24 21.51
N LEU A 59 -11.61 0.48 20.56
CA LEU A 59 -11.55 1.95 20.49
C LEU A 59 -12.65 2.63 21.32
N GLY A 60 -13.52 1.85 21.96
CA GLY A 60 -14.71 2.30 22.68
C GLY A 60 -16.00 2.13 21.85
N GLU A 61 -17.16 2.24 22.50
CA GLU A 61 -18.50 2.24 21.86
C GLU A 61 -18.74 1.09 20.85
N GLY A 62 -18.15 -0.09 21.08
CA GLY A 62 -18.29 -1.26 20.21
C GLY A 62 -17.47 -1.22 18.90
N VAL A 63 -16.56 -0.25 18.74
CA VAL A 63 -15.66 -0.16 17.59
C VAL A 63 -14.35 -0.88 17.90
N LEU A 64 -13.89 -1.73 16.97
CA LEU A 64 -12.63 -2.47 17.07
C LEU A 64 -11.67 -2.07 15.94
N VAL A 65 -10.37 -2.12 16.21
CA VAL A 65 -9.31 -1.96 15.19
C VAL A 65 -9.25 -3.20 14.29
N GLY A 66 -9.04 -2.99 12.98
CA GLY A 66 -8.80 -4.07 12.04
C GLY A 66 -7.54 -4.89 12.38
N VAL A 67 -7.57 -6.20 12.14
CA VAL A 67 -6.42 -7.07 12.35
C VAL A 67 -5.40 -6.84 11.23
N THR A 68 -4.13 -6.64 11.58
CA THR A 68 -3.04 -6.61 10.60
C THR A 68 -2.05 -7.72 10.93
N THR A 69 -1.78 -8.59 9.97
CA THR A 69 -0.78 -9.65 10.09
C THR A 69 0.38 -9.37 9.16
N THR A 70 1.57 -9.33 9.74
CA THR A 70 2.86 -9.15 9.08
C THR A 70 3.57 -10.50 8.99
N LEU A 71 3.82 -10.95 7.77
CA LEU A 71 4.67 -12.10 7.47
C LEU A 71 6.15 -11.66 7.52
N LEU A 72 6.96 -12.36 8.31
CA LEU A 72 8.38 -12.08 8.50
C LEU A 72 9.20 -13.06 7.68
N ASN A 73 9.91 -12.54 6.67
CA ASN A 73 10.69 -13.31 5.70
C ASN A 73 9.92 -14.51 5.12
N ALA A 74 8.62 -14.30 4.86
CA ALA A 74 7.71 -15.34 4.40
C ALA A 74 6.70 -14.82 3.38
N LYS A 75 6.27 -15.70 2.48
CA LYS A 75 5.26 -15.45 1.44
C LYS A 75 4.14 -16.47 1.49
N LEU A 76 2.93 -16.03 1.23
CA LEU A 76 1.74 -16.88 1.10
C LEU A 76 1.57 -17.32 -0.37
N ALA A 77 1.46 -18.61 -0.60
CA ALA A 77 1.18 -19.24 -1.87
C ALA A 77 -0.06 -20.14 -1.76
N PHE A 78 -0.93 -20.13 -2.77
CA PHE A 78 -1.96 -21.17 -2.90
C PHE A 78 -1.42 -22.29 -3.77
N ALA A 79 -1.73 -23.54 -3.44
CA ALA A 79 -1.31 -24.68 -4.24
C ALA A 79 -1.83 -24.55 -5.69
N ALA A 80 -0.95 -24.81 -6.67
CA ALA A 80 -1.30 -24.74 -8.08
C ALA A 80 -2.53 -25.58 -8.39
N ARG A 81 -3.39 -25.07 -9.28
CA ARG A 81 -4.64 -25.76 -9.68
C ARG A 81 -4.43 -26.39 -11.05
N GLY A 82 -5.12 -27.50 -11.31
CA GLY A 82 -4.92 -28.31 -12.51
C GLY A 82 -5.24 -27.62 -13.84
N GLY A 83 -5.91 -26.46 -13.83
CA GLY A 83 -6.29 -25.70 -15.03
C GLY A 83 -7.28 -26.45 -15.94
N PRO A 84 -7.94 -25.78 -16.89
CA PRO A 84 -7.50 -24.54 -17.56
C PRO A 84 -8.04 -23.22 -16.99
N ALA A 85 -9.00 -23.25 -16.06
CA ALA A 85 -9.57 -22.03 -15.47
C ALA A 85 -8.75 -21.52 -14.27
N PHE A 86 -8.63 -20.20 -14.12
CA PHE A 86 -8.06 -19.58 -12.93
C PHE A 86 -9.02 -19.71 -11.75
N VAL A 87 -8.53 -20.21 -10.63
CA VAL A 87 -9.30 -20.28 -9.38
C VAL A 87 -8.98 -19.05 -8.56
N GLN A 88 -10.02 -18.28 -8.22
CA GLN A 88 -9.87 -17.14 -7.33
C GLN A 88 -9.75 -17.61 -5.87
N CYS A 89 -8.64 -17.27 -5.24
CA CYS A 89 -8.39 -17.47 -3.82
C CYS A 89 -8.54 -16.14 -3.08
N THR A 90 -9.16 -16.14 -1.92
CA THR A 90 -9.45 -14.93 -1.14
C THR A 90 -8.78 -15.00 0.22
N VAL A 91 -8.14 -13.90 0.62
CA VAL A 91 -7.66 -13.70 1.99
C VAL A 91 -8.49 -12.59 2.61
N SER A 92 -9.07 -12.82 3.78
CA SER A 92 -10.04 -11.89 4.39
C SER A 92 -9.85 -11.74 5.89
N GLY A 93 -10.53 -10.77 6.50
CA GLY A 93 -10.54 -10.59 7.96
C GLY A 93 -9.38 -9.77 8.51
N GLY A 94 -8.65 -9.05 7.65
CA GLY A 94 -7.58 -8.16 8.06
C GLY A 94 -6.69 -7.71 6.90
N ASN A 95 -5.63 -6.98 7.24
CA ASN A 95 -4.58 -6.59 6.31
C ASN A 95 -3.43 -7.59 6.37
N LEU A 96 -2.88 -7.93 5.20
CA LEU A 96 -1.73 -8.82 5.08
C LEU A 96 -0.55 -8.03 4.53
N VAL A 97 0.55 -8.01 5.28
CA VAL A 97 1.81 -7.35 4.94
C VAL A 97 2.90 -8.40 4.96
N ALA A 98 3.93 -8.26 4.14
CA ALA A 98 5.14 -9.07 4.25
C ALA A 98 6.38 -8.18 4.31
N LEU A 99 7.33 -8.58 5.15
CA LEU A 99 8.64 -7.95 5.29
C LEU A 99 9.72 -8.98 4.94
N ASP A 100 10.79 -8.54 4.29
CA ASP A 100 11.98 -9.36 4.09
C ASP A 100 12.81 -9.50 5.39
N GLU A 101 13.93 -10.22 5.32
CA GLU A 101 14.84 -10.37 6.46
C GLU A 101 15.46 -9.05 6.94
N ALA A 102 15.55 -8.05 6.06
CA ALA A 102 16.06 -6.71 6.36
C ALA A 102 14.95 -5.75 6.86
N GLY A 103 13.69 -6.19 6.93
CA GLY A 103 12.55 -5.40 7.36
C GLY A 103 11.94 -4.51 6.27
N ASN A 104 12.30 -4.70 5.00
CA ASN A 104 11.71 -3.96 3.88
C ASN A 104 10.37 -4.60 3.45
N PRO A 105 9.39 -3.80 3.02
CA PRO A 105 8.12 -4.32 2.51
C PRO A 105 8.34 -5.13 1.22
N MET A 106 7.71 -6.31 1.18
CA MET A 106 7.74 -7.21 0.03
C MET A 106 6.34 -7.71 -0.33
N SER A 107 6.18 -8.29 -1.52
CA SER A 107 4.91 -8.92 -1.91
C SER A 107 4.61 -10.09 -0.99
N ALA A 108 3.50 -9.99 -0.25
CA ALA A 108 3.02 -11.04 0.63
C ALA A 108 2.51 -12.27 -0.12
N ILE A 109 2.14 -12.11 -1.39
CA ILE A 109 1.63 -13.20 -2.22
C ILE A 109 2.72 -13.67 -3.19
N GLN A 110 2.91 -14.99 -3.23
CA GLN A 110 3.64 -15.68 -4.26
C GLN A 110 2.63 -16.27 -5.28
N PRO A 111 2.64 -15.81 -6.54
CA PRO A 111 1.70 -16.30 -7.55
C PRO A 111 2.06 -17.75 -7.95
N THR A 112 1.05 -18.60 -8.13
CA THR A 112 1.19 -19.98 -8.60
C THR A 112 0.26 -20.23 -9.79
N SER A 113 0.54 -21.28 -10.58
CA SER A 113 -0.22 -21.57 -11.80
C SER A 113 -1.71 -21.74 -11.55
N PHE A 114 -2.52 -21.08 -12.39
CA PHE A 114 -3.99 -21.11 -12.36
C PHE A 114 -4.63 -20.65 -11.04
N THR A 115 -3.94 -19.79 -10.27
CA THR A 115 -4.53 -19.16 -9.07
C THR A 115 -4.51 -17.63 -9.20
N GLN A 116 -5.59 -17.00 -8.75
CA GLN A 116 -5.68 -15.55 -8.63
C GLN A 116 -5.99 -15.21 -7.18
N VAL A 117 -5.07 -14.53 -6.49
CA VAL A 117 -5.25 -14.19 -5.07
C VAL A 117 -5.79 -12.78 -4.93
N VAL A 118 -6.92 -12.64 -4.22
CA VAL A 118 -7.53 -11.35 -3.87
C VAL A 118 -7.42 -11.15 -2.37
N LEU A 119 -6.79 -10.04 -1.97
CA LEU A 119 -6.70 -9.62 -0.58
C LEU A 119 -7.90 -8.70 -0.28
N ALA A 120 -8.86 -9.20 0.50
CA ALA A 120 -9.94 -8.41 1.07
C ALA A 120 -9.42 -7.68 2.32
N ALA A 121 -8.70 -6.58 2.09
CA ALA A 121 -8.15 -5.72 3.13
C ALA A 121 -9.26 -4.98 3.91
N SER A 122 -9.04 -4.73 5.19
CA SER A 122 -9.91 -3.90 6.02
C SER A 122 -9.55 -2.42 5.87
N SER A 123 -10.53 -1.53 6.01
CA SER A 123 -10.40 -0.07 5.79
C SER A 123 -9.51 0.67 6.81
N SER A 124 -8.89 -0.02 7.78
CA SER A 124 -7.86 0.57 8.63
C SER A 124 -6.54 0.66 7.85
N ALA A 125 -6.00 1.88 7.73
CA ALA A 125 -4.80 2.15 6.95
C ALA A 125 -3.58 1.44 7.56
N THR A 126 -3.12 0.37 6.93
CA THR A 126 -1.71 0.02 7.02
C THR A 126 -0.97 1.02 6.14
N LEU A 127 -0.34 2.01 6.76
CA LEU A 127 0.61 2.88 6.08
C LEU A 127 1.80 2.03 5.63
N LEU A 128 1.74 1.50 4.40
CA LEU A 128 2.93 1.12 3.67
C LEU A 128 3.72 2.41 3.48
N GLY A 129 4.79 2.59 4.26
CA GLY A 129 5.72 3.73 4.15
C GLY A 129 6.49 3.79 2.84
N GLY A 130 5.95 3.26 1.74
CA GLY A 130 6.34 3.65 0.41
C GLY A 130 5.70 5.00 0.15
N SER A 131 6.41 6.07 0.47
CA SER A 131 6.00 7.42 0.11
C SER A 131 5.74 7.43 -1.39
N ASP A 132 4.48 7.57 -1.81
CA ASP A 132 4.17 7.89 -3.19
C ASP A 132 5.09 9.05 -3.58
N PRO A 133 5.94 8.91 -4.61
CA PRO A 133 6.87 9.97 -4.98
C PRO A 133 6.09 11.26 -5.30
N TRP A 134 4.86 11.11 -5.77
CA TRP A 134 3.89 12.18 -5.96
C TRP A 134 3.45 12.84 -4.67
N GLN A 135 3.26 12.10 -3.56
CA GLN A 135 2.90 12.72 -2.29
C GLN A 135 4.09 13.45 -1.65
N THR A 136 5.32 12.94 -1.85
CA THR A 136 6.53 13.65 -1.40
C THR A 136 6.75 14.94 -2.19
N VAL A 137 6.55 14.90 -3.52
CA VAL A 137 6.72 16.07 -4.38
C VAL A 137 5.60 17.10 -4.19
N LEU A 138 4.37 16.65 -3.95
CA LEU A 138 3.22 17.55 -3.76
C LEU A 138 3.20 18.16 -2.34
N GLU A 139 3.48 17.40 -1.28
CA GLU A 139 3.40 17.90 0.11
C GLU A 139 4.71 18.50 0.65
N ALA A 140 5.87 18.29 0.01
CA ALA A 140 7.12 18.93 0.45
C ALA A 140 7.21 20.42 0.09
N GLY A 141 6.30 20.95 -0.74
CA GLY A 141 6.38 22.33 -1.22
C GLY A 141 5.10 23.16 -1.08
N LEU A 142 3.92 22.56 -1.23
CA LEU A 142 2.65 23.29 -1.26
C LEU A 142 1.55 22.49 -0.56
N THR A 143 0.75 23.15 0.26
CA THR A 143 -0.46 22.54 0.84
C THR A 143 -1.51 22.29 -0.27
N ALA A 144 -2.40 21.31 -0.09
CA ALA A 144 -3.48 21.02 -1.04
C ALA A 144 -4.36 22.26 -1.34
N GLY A 145 -4.53 23.15 -0.36
CA GLY A 145 -5.24 24.43 -0.54
C GLY A 145 -4.51 25.40 -1.46
N GLN A 146 -3.18 25.51 -1.33
CA GLN A 146 -2.36 26.33 -2.23
C GLN A 146 -2.37 25.77 -3.66
N LEU A 147 -2.34 24.45 -3.80
CA LEU A 147 -2.38 23.79 -5.11
C LEU A 147 -3.70 24.05 -5.84
N MET A 148 -4.84 23.96 -5.13
CA MET A 148 -6.13 24.33 -5.68
C MET A 148 -6.24 25.82 -5.97
N GLY A 149 -5.59 26.68 -5.18
CA GLY A 149 -5.46 28.11 -5.45
C GLY A 149 -4.68 28.41 -6.75
N VAL A 150 -3.58 27.71 -6.99
CA VAL A 150 -2.79 27.81 -8.24
C VAL A 150 -3.64 27.40 -9.44
N VAL A 151 -4.36 26.27 -9.36
CA VAL A 151 -5.22 25.79 -10.45
C VAL A 151 -6.36 26.77 -10.72
N ALA A 152 -6.99 27.32 -9.68
CA ALA A 152 -8.04 28.32 -9.80
C ALA A 152 -7.51 29.64 -10.41
N ALA A 153 -6.31 30.09 -10.04
CA ALA A 153 -5.70 31.29 -10.60
C ALA A 153 -5.36 31.13 -12.09
N VAL A 154 -4.95 29.95 -12.55
CA VAL A 154 -4.70 29.69 -13.98
C VAL A 154 -6.00 29.58 -14.78
N LEU A 155 -7.03 28.94 -14.22
CA LEU A 155 -8.29 28.64 -14.93
C LEU A 155 -9.27 29.83 -14.94
N ALA A 156 -9.39 30.53 -13.82
CA ALA A 156 -10.37 31.60 -13.61
C ALA A 156 -9.73 32.98 -13.35
N GLY A 157 -8.41 33.03 -13.18
CA GLY A 157 -7.71 34.26 -12.85
C GLY A 157 -7.57 35.23 -14.02
N ARG A 158 -7.41 36.51 -13.66
CA ARG A 158 -7.14 37.57 -14.62
C ARG A 158 -5.67 37.53 -15.03
N SER A 159 -5.39 37.42 -16.34
CA SER A 159 -4.03 37.50 -16.85
C SER A 159 -3.59 38.95 -17.04
N THR A 160 -2.37 39.28 -16.60
CA THR A 160 -1.73 40.59 -16.77
C THR A 160 -0.25 40.42 -17.16
N GLY A 161 0.42 41.45 -17.72
CA GLY A 161 1.87 41.37 -18.05
C GLY A 161 2.25 40.79 -19.42
N HIS A 162 1.32 40.75 -20.37
CA HIS A 162 1.60 40.33 -21.74
C HIS A 162 2.52 41.34 -22.48
N PRO A 163 3.44 40.91 -23.39
CA PRO A 163 3.68 39.55 -23.90
C PRO A 163 4.86 38.77 -23.30
N ALA A 164 5.71 39.39 -22.48
CA ALA A 164 6.96 38.76 -22.03
C ALA A 164 6.88 38.12 -20.64
N ARG A 165 5.92 38.52 -19.79
CA ARG A 165 5.83 38.06 -18.39
C ARG A 165 4.37 37.89 -17.94
N PRO A 166 3.62 36.90 -18.45
CA PRO A 166 2.25 36.64 -18.02
C PRO A 166 2.21 36.32 -16.52
N ARG A 167 1.28 36.99 -15.84
CA ARG A 167 1.00 36.85 -14.41
C ARG A 167 -0.47 36.46 -14.27
N PHE A 168 -0.73 35.33 -13.64
CA PHE A 168 -2.08 34.83 -13.35
C PHE A 168 -2.39 35.11 -11.89
N ARG A 169 -3.46 35.87 -11.66
CA ARG A 169 -3.89 36.30 -10.32
C ARG A 169 -5.13 35.57 -9.88
N ASN A 170 -5.17 35.15 -8.61
CA ASN A 170 -6.37 34.64 -7.97
C ASN A 170 -7.47 35.73 -7.90
N VAL A 171 -8.71 35.39 -8.19
CA VAL A 171 -9.82 36.36 -8.27
C VAL A 171 -10.15 36.98 -6.90
N GLY A 172 -9.78 36.32 -5.80
CA GLY A 172 -10.09 36.72 -4.42
C GLY A 172 -9.01 37.52 -3.68
N ASP A 173 -7.81 37.72 -4.26
CA ASP A 173 -6.71 38.41 -3.58
C ASP A 173 -5.81 39.20 -4.55
N THR A 174 -4.86 39.95 -4.00
CA THR A 174 -3.86 40.73 -4.75
C THR A 174 -2.50 40.03 -4.85
N HIS A 175 -2.37 38.79 -4.36
CA HIS A 175 -1.12 38.03 -4.46
C HIS A 175 -1.09 37.32 -5.82
N ASP A 176 0.04 37.45 -6.52
CA ASP A 176 0.19 36.89 -7.86
C ASP A 176 0.69 35.44 -7.72
N VAL A 177 -0.11 34.46 -8.13
CA VAL A 177 0.14 33.04 -7.79
C VAL A 177 1.01 32.33 -8.82
N VAL A 178 1.00 32.78 -10.08
CA VAL A 178 1.86 32.21 -11.14
C VAL A 178 2.40 33.32 -12.03
N VAL A 179 3.72 33.46 -12.08
CA VAL A 179 4.45 34.32 -13.01
C VAL A 179 5.32 33.45 -13.89
N ALA A 180 5.23 33.63 -15.21
CA ALA A 180 6.12 32.94 -16.13
C ALA A 180 6.89 33.95 -16.97
N ASP A 181 8.19 33.72 -17.15
CA ASP A 181 9.00 34.49 -18.10
C ASP A 181 8.94 33.79 -19.46
N LEU A 182 8.73 34.58 -20.51
CA LEU A 182 8.66 34.11 -21.89
C LEU A 182 9.89 34.60 -22.67
N ASP A 183 10.46 33.72 -23.49
CA ASP A 183 11.46 34.10 -24.48
C ASP A 183 10.81 34.85 -25.68
N GLY A 184 11.65 35.34 -26.61
CA GLY A 184 11.18 36.08 -27.79
C GLY A 184 10.32 35.28 -28.77
N VAL A 185 10.07 34.00 -28.52
CA VAL A 185 9.23 33.09 -29.32
C VAL A 185 7.99 32.63 -28.52
N GLY A 186 7.87 33.02 -27.25
CA GLY A 186 6.75 32.65 -26.38
C GLY A 186 6.94 31.31 -25.68
N ASN A 187 8.14 30.76 -25.62
CA ASN A 187 8.44 29.61 -24.77
C ASN A 187 8.69 30.07 -23.33
N ARG A 188 8.25 29.26 -22.36
CA ARG A 188 8.42 29.55 -20.94
C ARG A 188 9.86 29.19 -20.52
N SER A 189 10.61 30.16 -20.03
CA SER A 189 11.99 29.99 -19.57
C SER A 189 12.11 29.86 -18.05
N ASN A 190 11.16 30.42 -17.31
CA ASN A 190 11.08 30.35 -15.85
C ASN A 190 9.62 30.40 -15.39
N ILE A 191 9.29 29.72 -14.30
CA ILE A 191 7.96 29.74 -13.68
C ILE A 191 8.14 29.94 -12.18
N GLU A 192 7.66 31.08 -11.69
CA GLU A 192 7.63 31.44 -10.28
C GLU A 192 6.21 31.27 -9.74
N VAL A 193 6.07 30.49 -8.67
CA VAL A 193 4.81 30.30 -7.95
C VAL A 193 4.99 30.96 -6.58
N THR A 194 4.24 32.03 -6.31
CA THR A 194 4.24 32.70 -5.00
C THR A 194 2.95 32.30 -4.28
N PRO A 195 3.02 31.74 -3.05
CA PRO A 195 1.83 31.41 -2.28
C PRO A 195 1.08 32.65 -1.79
#